data_AF-Q2C4S6-F1
#
_entry.id   AF-Q2C4S6-F1
#
_cell.length_a   1.000
_cell.length_b   1.000
_cell.length_c   1.000
_cell.angle_alpha   90.00
_cell.angle_beta   90.00
_cell.angle_gamma   90.00
#
_symmetry.space_group_name_H-M   'P 1'
#
loop_
_entity.id
_entity.type
_entity.pdbx_description
1 polymer ?
#
loop_
_entity_poly.entity_id
_entity_poly.type
_entity_poly.pdbx_seq_one_letter_code
_entity_poly.pdbx_strand_id
1 'polypeptide(L)'
;MIDHFIMKLRMVRFLRTPEYDSLFSGDPIWATEAMAGMGVDGRTLVTKSTFRYLHTLHTMGPAPEPNMTILWSEQLPIAFKQYAAKVSIETSSVQYENDDLMRPDFNNDDYAIACCVSPQVVGKHMQFFGARANLAKGLLYTINGGIDEKSKAQVGPQVAKIEDEVLDFDSLMPRFDSMLDWLATQYVTALNIIHYSHDRYSYEASLMALMDRDVRRTMACGIAGLSVVADSLSAIKFAKVTPVRDEDGVAIDFNIEGEYPKFGNNDPRVDDIACDLVERFMKKIQKMSMYREAIPTQSILTITSNVVYGKKTGNTPCGRRAGMPFGPGANPMHGRDENGAVASLTSVSKLPFAYAKDGISYTFSIVPNALGKDENTQKQNLAALMDGYFHHEAAGLTDGIEGGQHLNVNVLNRDMLLDAVEHPEKYPQLTIRVSGYAVRFNSLTREQQQDVISRTFTNKI
;
A
#
# COMPACT_ATOMS: atom_id res chain seq x y z
N MET A 1 32.99 -6.75 3.32
CA MET A 1 32.34 -6.23 4.54
C MET A 1 30.85 -6.02 4.33
N ILE A 2 30.43 -5.13 3.42
CA ILE A 2 28.99 -4.88 3.15
C ILE A 2 28.23 -6.16 2.79
N ASP A 3 28.75 -6.99 1.88
CA ASP A 3 28.11 -8.28 1.56
C ASP A 3 27.88 -9.15 2.80
N HIS A 4 28.85 -9.25 3.71
CA HIS A 4 28.69 -10.07 4.92
C HIS A 4 27.65 -9.49 5.88
N PHE A 5 27.55 -8.16 5.97
CA PHE A 5 26.52 -7.49 6.75
C PHE A 5 25.13 -7.74 6.15
N ILE A 6 24.97 -7.49 4.85
CA ILE A 6 23.72 -7.73 4.12
C ILE A 6 23.31 -9.21 4.14
N MET A 7 24.29 -10.11 4.07
CA MET A 7 24.06 -11.55 4.25
C MET A 7 23.44 -11.86 5.63
N LYS A 8 23.85 -11.16 6.69
CA LYS A 8 23.24 -11.34 8.01
C LYS A 8 21.81 -10.82 8.06
N LEU A 9 21.52 -9.68 7.41
CA LEU A 9 20.15 -9.18 7.29
C LEU A 9 19.24 -10.16 6.53
N ARG A 10 19.74 -10.80 5.46
CA ARG A 10 19.04 -11.88 4.72
C ARG A 10 18.69 -13.11 5.56
N MET A 11 19.34 -13.28 6.72
CA MET A 11 19.23 -14.47 7.58
C MET A 11 18.39 -14.25 8.84
N VAL A 12 17.91 -13.04 9.12
CA VAL A 12 17.03 -12.77 10.28
C VAL A 12 15.74 -13.59 10.12
N ARG A 13 15.30 -14.27 11.18
CA ARG A 13 14.09 -15.09 11.17
C ARG A 13 13.35 -15.00 12.50
N PHE A 14 12.03 -15.16 12.41
CA PHE A 14 11.14 -15.26 13.56
C PHE A 14 10.23 -16.48 13.40
N LEU A 15 9.89 -17.13 14.51
CA LEU A 15 8.88 -18.17 14.50
C LEU A 15 7.50 -17.52 14.31
N ARG A 16 6.77 -17.94 13.28
CA ARG A 16 5.44 -17.40 12.93
C ARG A 16 4.41 -18.52 12.83
N THR A 17 3.16 -18.20 13.15
CA THR A 17 2.04 -19.13 12.99
C THR A 17 1.55 -19.15 11.53
N PRO A 18 0.81 -20.18 11.11
CA PRO A 18 0.16 -20.18 9.80
C PRO A 18 -0.83 -19.02 9.59
N GLU A 19 -1.50 -18.57 10.67
CA GLU A 19 -2.38 -17.40 10.60
C GLU A 19 -1.58 -16.12 10.27
N TYR A 20 -0.42 -15.95 10.90
CA TYR A 20 0.48 -14.84 10.57
C TYR A 20 0.93 -14.90 9.11
N ASP A 21 1.34 -16.07 8.61
CA ASP A 21 1.77 -16.24 7.21
C ASP A 21 0.67 -15.86 6.20
N SER A 22 -0.60 -16.08 6.55
CA SER A 22 -1.71 -15.64 5.70
C SER A 22 -1.86 -14.12 5.63
N LEU A 23 -1.52 -13.39 6.70
CA LEU A 23 -1.60 -11.93 6.80
C LEU A 23 -0.33 -11.24 6.29
N PHE A 24 0.81 -11.92 6.41
CA PHE A 24 2.16 -11.46 6.12
C PHE A 24 2.96 -12.54 5.40
N SER A 25 2.65 -12.72 4.12
CA SER A 25 3.17 -13.83 3.31
C SER A 25 4.62 -13.67 2.88
N GLY A 26 5.29 -14.80 2.69
CA GLY A 26 6.63 -14.86 2.09
C GLY A 26 7.77 -14.65 3.08
N ASP A 27 7.56 -15.06 4.34
CA ASP A 27 8.54 -14.99 5.43
C ASP A 27 9.19 -13.59 5.60
N PRO A 28 8.40 -12.50 5.67
CA PRO A 28 8.95 -11.15 5.70
C PRO A 28 9.56 -10.78 7.05
N ILE A 29 10.59 -9.93 6.99
CA ILE A 29 11.24 -9.35 8.16
C ILE A 29 11.07 -7.84 8.18
N TRP A 30 11.07 -7.18 7.02
CA TRP A 30 11.23 -5.74 6.87
C TRP A 30 12.50 -5.24 7.54
N ALA A 31 13.65 -5.82 7.19
CA ALA A 31 14.95 -5.25 7.50
C ALA A 31 15.19 -4.05 6.56
N THR A 32 14.36 -3.03 6.70
CA THR A 32 14.27 -1.90 5.78
C THR A 32 15.47 -0.98 5.94
N GLU A 33 16.13 -0.68 4.83
CA GLU A 33 17.25 0.26 4.76
C GLU A 33 16.82 1.44 3.89
N ALA A 34 16.61 2.60 4.49
CA ALA A 34 16.40 3.86 3.80
C ALA A 34 17.77 4.45 3.41
N MET A 35 17.96 4.73 2.13
CA MET A 35 19.24 5.21 1.61
C MET A 35 19.04 6.21 0.46
N ALA A 36 20.11 6.92 0.09
CA ALA A 36 20.09 8.05 -0.83
C ALA A 36 19.43 9.29 -0.19
N GLY A 37 18.53 9.98 -0.87
CA GLY A 37 17.94 11.24 -0.43
C GLY A 37 18.85 12.45 -0.61
N MET A 38 18.32 13.60 -0.20
CA MET A 38 18.99 14.90 -0.19
C MET A 38 19.08 15.42 1.24
N GLY A 39 20.10 16.21 1.54
CA GLY A 39 20.21 16.93 2.80
C GLY A 39 19.31 18.17 2.80
N VAL A 40 18.95 18.67 3.99
CA VAL A 40 18.27 19.97 4.12
C VAL A 40 19.14 21.13 3.63
N ASP A 41 20.45 20.91 3.48
CA ASP A 41 21.42 21.84 2.91
C ASP A 41 21.53 21.81 1.37
N GLY A 42 20.75 20.94 0.71
CA GLY A 42 20.70 20.79 -0.75
C GLY A 42 21.76 19.87 -1.36
N ARG A 43 22.70 19.32 -0.57
CA ARG A 43 23.65 18.31 -1.07
C ARG A 43 22.98 16.93 -1.07
N THR A 44 23.40 16.04 -1.97
CA THR A 44 22.91 14.65 -1.94
C THR A 44 23.50 13.86 -0.77
N LEU A 45 22.68 12.99 -0.18
CA LEU A 45 23.10 11.97 0.79
C LEU A 45 23.51 10.65 0.11
N VAL A 46 23.48 10.60 -1.23
CA VAL A 46 24.06 9.49 -2.00
C VAL A 46 25.56 9.40 -1.74
N THR A 47 26.01 8.19 -1.36
CA THR A 47 27.43 7.90 -1.18
C THR A 47 27.83 6.67 -1.99
N LYS A 48 29.15 6.39 -2.06
CA LYS A 48 29.62 5.10 -2.60
C LYS A 48 29.03 3.89 -1.86
N SER A 49 28.65 4.03 -0.60
CA SER A 49 28.01 2.94 0.16
C SER A 49 26.61 2.65 -0.34
N THR A 50 25.84 3.65 -0.77
CA THR A 50 24.53 3.47 -1.41
C THR A 50 24.63 2.57 -2.64
N PHE A 51 25.63 2.78 -3.49
CA PHE A 51 25.92 1.90 -4.64
C PHE A 51 26.30 0.48 -4.19
N ARG A 52 27.15 0.35 -3.15
CA ARG A 52 27.59 -0.96 -2.66
C ARG A 52 26.45 -1.79 -2.04
N TYR A 53 25.49 -1.14 -1.37
CA TYR A 53 24.29 -1.79 -0.85
C TYR A 53 23.46 -2.37 -1.99
N LEU A 54 23.11 -1.56 -3.00
CA LEU A 54 22.41 -2.02 -4.20
C LEU A 54 23.18 -3.12 -4.94
N HIS A 55 24.51 -2.99 -5.03
CA HIS A 55 25.36 -3.96 -5.70
C HIS A 55 25.34 -5.35 -5.05
N THR A 56 24.87 -5.47 -3.81
CA THR A 56 24.67 -6.79 -3.17
C THR A 56 23.64 -7.67 -3.88
N LEU A 57 22.73 -7.07 -4.65
CA LEU A 57 21.81 -7.79 -5.52
C LEU A 57 22.49 -8.40 -6.75
N HIS A 58 23.76 -8.06 -7.02
CA HIS A 58 24.60 -8.70 -8.03
C HIS A 58 25.63 -9.65 -7.41
N THR A 59 26.33 -9.22 -6.34
CA THR A 59 27.36 -10.06 -5.71
C THR A 59 26.79 -11.32 -5.07
N MET A 60 25.57 -11.25 -4.53
CA MET A 60 24.87 -12.35 -3.86
C MET A 60 23.52 -12.70 -4.50
N GLY A 61 23.22 -12.09 -5.65
CA GLY A 61 21.95 -12.24 -6.37
C GLY A 61 20.75 -11.55 -5.70
N PRO A 62 19.59 -11.53 -6.39
CA PRO A 62 18.36 -10.91 -5.91
C PRO A 62 17.91 -11.49 -4.57
N ALA A 63 17.38 -10.64 -3.71
CA ALA A 63 16.82 -11.06 -2.43
C ALA A 63 15.75 -10.10 -1.94
N PRO A 64 14.77 -10.62 -1.19
CA PRO A 64 13.72 -9.79 -0.62
C PRO A 64 14.18 -8.91 0.55
N GLU A 65 15.24 -9.36 1.25
CA GLU A 65 15.80 -8.69 2.41
C GLU A 65 17.29 -8.36 2.17
N PRO A 66 17.82 -7.29 2.77
CA PRO A 66 17.07 -6.21 3.41
C PRO A 66 16.13 -5.51 2.43
N ASN A 67 15.02 -4.98 2.94
CA ASN A 67 14.06 -4.22 2.15
C ASN A 67 14.66 -2.86 1.76
N MET A 68 15.47 -2.85 0.71
CA MET A 68 16.20 -1.66 0.27
C MET A 68 15.23 -0.62 -0.32
N THR A 69 15.27 0.56 0.26
CA THR A 69 14.36 1.68 -0.01
C THR A 69 15.14 2.90 -0.42
N ILE A 70 14.91 3.38 -1.63
CA ILE A 70 15.57 4.56 -2.17
C ILE A 70 14.71 5.78 -1.85
N LEU A 71 15.25 6.69 -1.07
CA LEU A 71 14.70 8.02 -0.87
C LEU A 71 14.95 8.82 -2.16
N TRP A 72 13.92 8.90 -3.00
CA TRP A 72 13.96 9.49 -4.33
C TRP A 72 13.74 10.99 -4.28
N SER A 73 14.59 11.73 -4.98
CA SER A 73 14.42 13.15 -5.22
C SER A 73 14.73 13.45 -6.68
N GLU A 74 14.03 14.41 -7.26
CA GLU A 74 14.32 14.93 -8.59
C GLU A 74 15.76 15.48 -8.68
N GLN A 75 16.34 15.89 -7.55
CA GLN A 75 17.70 16.43 -7.45
C GLN A 75 18.78 15.36 -7.23
N LEU A 76 18.43 14.07 -7.15
CA LEU A 76 19.43 13.01 -7.04
C LEU A 76 20.40 13.02 -8.24
N PRO A 77 21.68 12.66 -8.05
CA PRO A 77 22.62 12.53 -9.14
C PRO A 77 22.10 11.57 -10.21
N ILE A 78 22.08 12.01 -11.48
CA ILE A 78 21.55 11.23 -12.60
C ILE A 78 22.19 9.84 -12.72
N ALA A 79 23.49 9.74 -12.42
CA ALA A 79 24.21 8.47 -12.41
C ALA A 79 23.66 7.48 -11.37
N PHE A 80 23.22 7.97 -10.21
CA PHE A 80 22.58 7.15 -9.20
C PHE A 80 21.15 6.77 -9.59
N LYS A 81 20.35 7.72 -10.09
CA LYS A 81 18.98 7.44 -10.60
C LYS A 81 18.99 6.31 -11.64
N GLN A 82 19.88 6.41 -12.62
CA GLN A 82 20.03 5.39 -13.68
C GLN A 82 20.56 4.05 -13.14
N TYR A 83 21.42 4.06 -12.13
CA TYR A 83 21.91 2.83 -11.50
C TYR A 83 20.81 2.13 -10.68
N ALA A 84 20.01 2.89 -9.93
CA ALA A 84 18.85 2.36 -9.21
C ALA A 84 17.82 1.75 -10.18
N ALA A 85 17.46 2.49 -11.24
CA ALA A 85 16.57 2.01 -12.29
C ALA A 85 17.11 0.71 -12.93
N LYS A 86 18.41 0.63 -13.20
CA LYS A 86 19.06 -0.59 -13.69
C LYS A 86 18.85 -1.77 -12.75
N VAL A 87 19.12 -1.57 -11.46
CA VAL A 87 18.96 -2.63 -10.45
C VAL A 87 17.51 -3.09 -10.36
N SER A 88 16.52 -2.19 -10.45
CA SER A 88 15.10 -2.56 -10.53
C SER A 88 14.79 -3.38 -11.78
N ILE A 89 15.30 -2.99 -12.95
CA ILE A 89 15.11 -3.73 -14.21
C ILE A 89 15.67 -5.16 -14.10
N GLU A 90 16.84 -5.31 -13.48
CA GLU A 90 17.53 -6.60 -13.41
C GLU A 90 17.01 -7.50 -12.28
N THR A 91 16.41 -6.95 -11.23
CA THR A 91 16.18 -7.70 -9.97
C THR A 91 14.80 -7.56 -9.36
N SER A 92 14.03 -6.53 -9.71
CA SER A 92 12.71 -6.22 -9.11
C SER A 92 12.70 -6.26 -7.57
N SER A 93 13.82 -5.91 -6.93
CA SER A 93 14.04 -6.10 -5.48
C SER A 93 13.99 -4.79 -4.67
N VAL A 94 13.90 -3.63 -5.32
CA VAL A 94 14.03 -2.30 -4.70
C VAL A 94 12.70 -1.55 -4.72
N GLN A 95 12.44 -0.74 -3.71
CA GLN A 95 11.35 0.24 -3.67
C GLN A 95 11.86 1.68 -3.57
N TYR A 96 10.98 2.62 -3.85
CA TYR A 96 11.27 4.05 -3.92
C TYR A 96 10.25 4.82 -3.11
N GLU A 97 10.69 5.84 -2.39
CA GLU A 97 9.81 6.72 -1.62
C GLU A 97 10.23 8.17 -1.76
N ASN A 98 9.26 9.08 -1.70
CA ASN A 98 9.43 10.48 -2.08
C ASN A 98 10.15 11.31 -1.00
N ASP A 99 11.44 11.56 -1.21
CA ASP A 99 12.24 12.42 -0.34
C ASP A 99 11.88 13.89 -0.50
N ASP A 100 11.51 14.33 -1.70
CA ASP A 100 11.09 15.71 -1.93
C ASP A 100 9.78 16.06 -1.22
N LEU A 101 8.97 15.04 -0.88
CA LEU A 101 7.79 15.18 -0.03
C LEU A 101 8.11 15.03 1.47
N MET A 102 8.77 13.94 1.86
CA MET A 102 8.89 13.59 3.29
C MET A 102 9.93 14.42 4.03
N ARG A 103 11.08 14.75 3.42
CA ARG A 103 12.12 15.55 4.08
C ARG A 103 11.63 16.96 4.42
N PRO A 104 10.93 17.70 3.53
CA PRO A 104 10.32 18.98 3.89
C PRO A 104 9.22 18.84 4.94
N ASP A 105 8.42 17.78 4.90
CA ASP A 105 7.35 17.54 5.89
C ASP A 105 7.88 17.36 7.31
N PHE A 106 9.00 16.64 7.47
CA PHE A 106 9.68 16.54 8.76
C PHE A 106 10.60 17.73 9.06
N ASN A 107 10.93 18.54 8.04
CA ASN A 107 12.07 19.46 8.06
C ASN A 107 13.34 18.78 8.61
N ASN A 108 13.62 17.57 8.12
CA ASN A 108 14.66 16.69 8.62
C ASN A 108 15.15 15.74 7.52
N ASP A 109 16.46 15.51 7.46
CA ASP A 109 17.14 14.67 6.47
C ASP A 109 17.74 13.38 7.07
N ASP A 110 17.37 13.04 8.31
CA ASP A 110 17.76 11.83 9.04
C ASP A 110 16.52 11.03 9.49
N TYR A 111 15.55 10.91 8.58
CA TYR A 111 14.42 10.01 8.72
C TYR A 111 14.67 8.70 7.98
N ALA A 112 14.06 7.62 8.48
CA ALA A 112 14.08 6.31 7.87
C ALA A 112 12.66 5.79 7.67
N ILE A 113 12.55 4.70 6.92
CA ILE A 113 11.27 4.03 6.67
C ILE A 113 11.13 2.81 7.58
N ALA A 114 10.07 2.80 8.37
CA ALA A 114 9.65 1.65 9.16
C ALA A 114 8.74 0.74 8.34
N CYS A 115 8.97 -0.58 8.43
CA CYS A 115 8.16 -1.58 7.74
C CYS A 115 8.18 -1.35 6.22
N CYS A 116 7.07 -0.88 5.64
CA CYS A 116 6.92 -0.65 4.21
C CYS A 116 7.13 0.79 3.79
N VAL A 117 6.38 1.74 4.39
CA VAL A 117 6.18 3.11 3.87
C VAL A 117 6.01 4.16 4.97
N SER A 118 6.30 3.80 6.22
CA SER A 118 5.95 4.60 7.40
C SER A 118 7.18 5.38 7.86
N PRO A 119 7.31 6.68 7.54
CA PRO A 119 8.52 7.42 7.83
C PRO A 119 8.62 7.79 9.32
N GLN A 120 9.84 7.80 9.84
CA GLN A 120 10.16 8.20 11.22
C GLN A 120 11.54 8.84 11.30
N VAL A 121 11.67 9.91 12.09
CA VAL A 121 12.99 10.49 12.40
C VAL A 121 13.74 9.52 13.33
N VAL A 122 14.93 9.11 12.90
CA VAL A 122 15.70 8.04 13.57
C VAL A 122 16.03 8.45 15.00
N GLY A 123 15.85 7.52 15.95
CA GLY A 123 16.12 7.76 17.37
C GLY A 123 15.09 8.64 18.08
N LYS A 124 14.13 9.26 17.36
CA LYS A 124 13.22 10.28 17.93
C LYS A 124 11.76 9.91 17.81
N HIS A 125 11.39 9.21 16.76
CA HIS A 125 10.00 8.84 16.45
C HIS A 125 9.82 7.32 16.50
N MET A 126 8.58 6.88 16.75
CA MET A 126 8.13 5.50 16.55
C MET A 126 6.63 5.47 16.23
N GLN A 127 6.16 4.38 15.64
CA GLN A 127 4.74 4.12 15.41
C GLN A 127 4.20 3.04 16.34
N PHE A 128 2.99 3.25 16.84
CA PHE A 128 2.12 2.19 17.34
C PHE A 128 1.39 1.56 16.15
N PHE A 129 1.88 0.39 15.74
CA PHE A 129 1.40 -0.34 14.57
C PHE A 129 -0.03 -0.87 14.74
N GLY A 130 -0.94 -0.46 13.87
CA GLY A 130 -2.34 -0.87 13.92
C GLY A 130 -2.81 -1.88 12.88
N ALA A 131 -1.93 -2.42 12.03
CA ALA A 131 -2.32 -3.21 10.86
C ALA A 131 -3.26 -2.44 9.90
N ARG A 132 -4.52 -2.88 9.70
CA ARG A 132 -5.50 -2.18 8.86
C ARG A 132 -6.94 -2.57 9.17
N ALA A 133 -7.88 -1.72 8.79
CA ALA A 133 -9.32 -1.99 8.76
C ALA A 133 -9.83 -2.31 7.34
N ASN A 134 -10.90 -3.10 7.25
CA ASN A 134 -11.54 -3.48 5.99
C ASN A 134 -12.65 -2.49 5.61
N LEU A 135 -12.33 -1.50 4.77
CA LEU A 135 -13.31 -0.49 4.33
C LEU A 135 -14.40 -1.09 3.44
N ALA A 136 -14.05 -2.04 2.57
CA ALA A 136 -14.99 -2.69 1.66
C ALA A 136 -16.11 -3.42 2.40
N LYS A 137 -15.78 -4.09 3.50
CA LYS A 137 -16.79 -4.71 4.37
C LYS A 137 -17.62 -3.68 5.13
N GLY A 138 -17.03 -2.54 5.52
CA GLY A 138 -17.78 -1.41 6.06
C GLY A 138 -18.87 -0.90 5.10
N LEU A 139 -18.58 -0.84 3.80
CA LEU A 139 -19.59 -0.49 2.79
C LEU A 139 -20.72 -1.53 2.72
N LEU A 140 -20.39 -2.83 2.76
CA LEU A 140 -21.41 -3.88 2.79
C LEU A 140 -22.26 -3.86 4.07
N TYR A 141 -21.65 -3.58 5.23
CA TYR A 141 -22.38 -3.40 6.48
C TYR A 141 -23.33 -2.20 6.40
N THR A 142 -22.97 -1.15 5.68
CA THR A 142 -23.86 0.00 5.45
C THR A 142 -25.11 -0.41 4.68
N ILE A 143 -24.94 -1.18 3.60
CA ILE A 143 -26.05 -1.68 2.77
C ILE A 143 -26.94 -2.64 3.56
N ASN A 144 -26.32 -3.50 4.38
CA ASN A 144 -26.98 -4.60 5.09
C ASN A 144 -27.34 -4.29 6.55
N GLY A 145 -27.34 -3.02 6.98
CA GLY A 145 -27.78 -2.64 8.33
C GLY A 145 -26.90 -3.20 9.47
N GLY A 146 -25.60 -3.34 9.22
CA GLY A 146 -24.61 -3.90 10.14
C GLY A 146 -24.53 -5.44 10.14
N ILE A 147 -25.36 -6.11 9.33
CA ILE A 147 -25.34 -7.57 9.18
C ILE A 147 -24.22 -7.97 8.22
N ASP A 148 -23.42 -8.95 8.64
CA ASP A 148 -22.36 -9.52 7.81
C ASP A 148 -22.93 -10.41 6.70
N GLU A 149 -22.53 -10.13 5.46
CA GLU A 149 -23.12 -10.73 4.28
C GLU A 149 -22.85 -12.24 4.15
N LYS A 150 -21.80 -12.74 4.81
CA LYS A 150 -21.39 -14.15 4.78
C LYS A 150 -21.86 -14.93 6.00
N SER A 151 -21.57 -14.43 7.20
CA SER A 151 -21.89 -15.12 8.46
C SER A 151 -23.32 -14.88 8.93
N LYS A 152 -24.02 -13.88 8.37
CA LYS A 152 -25.37 -13.44 8.77
C LYS A 152 -25.46 -12.93 10.21
N ALA A 153 -24.33 -12.73 10.88
CA ALA A 153 -24.29 -12.15 12.22
C ALA A 153 -24.46 -10.63 12.17
N GLN A 154 -25.13 -10.07 13.18
CA GLN A 154 -25.12 -8.63 13.43
C GLN A 154 -23.74 -8.25 14.01
N VAL A 155 -22.89 -7.60 13.21
CA VAL A 155 -21.52 -7.21 13.60
C VAL A 155 -21.42 -5.71 13.81
N GLY A 156 -21.87 -4.93 12.82
CA GLY A 156 -22.01 -3.49 12.94
C GLY A 156 -23.24 -3.10 13.76
N PRO A 157 -23.44 -1.80 14.02
CA PRO A 157 -24.63 -1.30 14.70
C PRO A 157 -25.89 -1.73 13.96
N GLN A 158 -26.91 -2.14 14.72
CA GLN A 158 -28.21 -2.49 14.14
C GLN A 158 -28.92 -1.21 13.69
N VAL A 159 -28.99 -1.03 12.37
CA VAL A 159 -29.69 0.07 11.71
C VAL A 159 -30.54 -0.47 10.58
N ALA A 160 -31.44 0.35 10.03
CA ALA A 160 -32.25 -0.06 8.89
C ALA A 160 -31.36 -0.43 7.69
N LYS A 161 -31.62 -1.59 7.10
CA LYS A 161 -31.07 -2.00 5.81
C LYS A 161 -31.45 -0.98 4.74
N ILE A 162 -30.66 -0.87 3.69
CA ILE A 162 -31.08 -0.19 2.46
C ILE A 162 -32.00 -1.17 1.74
N GLU A 163 -33.26 -0.79 1.49
CA GLU A 163 -34.28 -1.63 0.84
C GLU A 163 -34.60 -1.20 -0.59
N ASP A 164 -34.01 -0.08 -1.04
CA ASP A 164 -34.19 0.42 -2.39
C ASP A 164 -33.80 -0.63 -3.44
N GLU A 165 -34.56 -0.67 -4.54
CA GLU A 165 -34.32 -1.58 -5.67
C GLU A 165 -32.99 -1.25 -6.35
N VAL A 166 -32.69 0.04 -6.51
CA VAL A 166 -31.44 0.55 -7.07
C VAL A 166 -30.73 1.33 -5.98
N LEU A 167 -29.44 1.06 -5.78
CA LEU A 167 -28.62 1.84 -4.85
C LEU A 167 -28.45 3.27 -5.38
N ASP A 168 -28.64 4.23 -4.50
CA ASP A 168 -28.44 5.64 -4.78
C ASP A 168 -27.25 6.19 -3.97
N PHE A 169 -26.37 6.93 -4.64
CA PHE A 169 -25.13 7.42 -4.04
C PHE A 169 -25.39 8.41 -2.90
N ASP A 170 -26.29 9.37 -3.11
CA ASP A 170 -26.52 10.49 -2.19
C ASP A 170 -27.20 10.05 -0.89
N SER A 171 -28.07 9.04 -0.94
CA SER A 171 -28.70 8.43 0.23
C SER A 171 -27.80 7.42 0.94
N LEU A 172 -26.91 6.73 0.23
CA LEU A 172 -25.98 5.74 0.80
C LEU A 172 -24.80 6.41 1.52
N MET A 173 -24.25 7.49 0.96
CA MET A 173 -22.99 8.07 1.47
C MET A 173 -23.08 8.57 2.94
N PRO A 174 -24.15 9.24 3.39
CA PRO A 174 -24.31 9.62 4.81
C PRO A 174 -24.38 8.41 5.76
N ARG A 175 -24.98 7.31 5.31
CA ARG A 175 -25.04 6.05 6.09
C ARG A 175 -23.66 5.41 6.15
N PHE A 176 -22.91 5.43 5.05
CA PHE A 176 -21.56 4.89 5.01
C PHE A 176 -20.62 5.73 5.89
N ASP A 177 -20.74 7.05 5.86
CA ASP A 177 -20.00 7.95 6.76
C ASP A 177 -20.25 7.61 8.24
N SER A 178 -21.50 7.33 8.62
CA SER A 178 -21.85 6.89 9.98
C SER A 178 -21.24 5.52 10.33
N MET A 179 -21.21 4.58 9.37
CA MET A 179 -20.55 3.28 9.56
C MET A 179 -19.03 3.44 9.72
N LEU A 180 -18.42 4.41 9.06
CA LEU A 180 -17.01 4.75 9.24
C LEU A 180 -16.72 5.32 10.64
N ASP A 181 -17.65 6.04 11.28
CA ASP A 181 -17.49 6.49 12.67
C ASP A 181 -17.44 5.29 13.63
N TRP A 182 -18.34 4.32 13.43
CA TRP A 182 -18.32 3.08 14.19
C TRP A 182 -17.00 2.33 13.97
N LEU A 183 -16.58 2.17 12.71
CA LEU A 183 -15.34 1.47 12.38
C LEU A 183 -14.13 2.14 13.03
N ALA A 184 -14.02 3.47 12.96
CA ALA A 184 -12.95 4.23 13.61
C ALA A 184 -12.96 4.03 15.14
N THR A 185 -14.15 4.07 15.76
CA THR A 185 -14.30 3.88 17.21
C THR A 185 -13.81 2.50 17.65
N GLN A 186 -14.28 1.44 16.97
CA GLN A 186 -13.88 0.07 17.28
C GLN A 186 -12.38 -0.14 17.06
N TYR A 187 -11.86 0.40 15.97
CA TYR A 187 -10.46 0.23 15.60
C TYR A 187 -9.54 0.89 16.63
N VAL A 188 -9.76 2.17 16.95
CA VAL A 188 -8.95 2.91 17.93
C VAL A 188 -9.06 2.30 19.32
N THR A 189 -10.26 1.87 19.72
CA THR A 189 -10.45 1.18 21.01
C THR A 189 -9.58 -0.07 21.11
N ALA A 190 -9.56 -0.88 20.05
CA ALA A 190 -8.70 -2.08 19.99
C ALA A 190 -7.21 -1.71 20.07
N LEU A 191 -6.76 -0.70 19.32
CA LEU A 191 -5.35 -0.27 19.32
C LEU A 191 -4.91 0.27 20.68
N ASN A 192 -5.76 1.03 21.38
CA ASN A 192 -5.46 1.51 22.72
C ASN A 192 -5.19 0.36 23.70
N ILE A 193 -5.99 -0.70 23.64
CA ILE A 193 -5.81 -1.90 24.47
C ILE A 193 -4.53 -2.64 24.08
N ILE A 194 -4.27 -2.80 22.78
CA ILE A 194 -3.09 -3.48 22.24
C ILE A 194 -1.82 -2.80 22.73
N HIS A 195 -1.69 -1.49 22.51
CA HIS A 195 -0.44 -0.78 22.81
C HIS A 195 -0.23 -0.54 24.30
N TYR A 196 -1.31 -0.37 25.09
CA TYR A 196 -1.20 -0.44 26.54
C TYR A 196 -0.61 -1.78 27.00
N SER A 197 -1.12 -2.88 26.45
CA SER A 197 -0.67 -4.23 26.82
C SER A 197 0.76 -4.49 26.35
N HIS A 198 1.13 -4.02 25.15
CA HIS A 198 2.47 -4.18 24.61
C HIS A 198 3.51 -3.44 25.43
N ASP A 199 3.28 -2.16 25.75
CA ASP A 199 4.16 -1.38 26.64
C ASP A 199 4.33 -2.05 28.01
N ARG A 200 3.29 -2.71 28.52
CA ARG A 200 3.32 -3.33 29.85
C ARG A 200 4.03 -4.68 29.88
N TYR A 201 3.83 -5.51 28.86
CA TYR A 201 4.23 -6.93 28.89
C TYR A 201 5.36 -7.28 27.92
N SER A 202 5.63 -6.43 26.93
CA SER A 202 6.63 -6.67 25.89
C SER A 202 7.33 -5.39 25.43
N TYR A 203 7.68 -4.51 26.38
CA TYR A 203 8.42 -3.29 26.09
C TYR A 203 9.77 -3.58 25.42
N GLU A 204 10.03 -2.95 24.28
CA GLU A 204 11.17 -3.19 23.39
C GLU A 204 12.46 -2.54 23.90
N ALA A 205 12.84 -2.84 25.14
CA ALA A 205 13.87 -2.13 25.89
C ALA A 205 15.21 -1.94 25.14
N SER A 206 15.68 -2.94 24.40
CA SER A 206 16.94 -2.83 23.64
C SER A 206 16.86 -1.86 22.46
N LEU A 207 15.70 -1.75 21.82
CA LEU A 207 15.46 -0.79 20.73
C LEU A 207 15.28 0.61 21.34
N MET A 208 14.46 0.71 22.39
CA MET A 208 14.17 1.98 23.05
C MET A 208 15.39 2.58 23.78
N ALA A 209 16.38 1.77 24.16
CA ALA A 209 17.65 2.25 24.70
C ALA A 209 18.50 3.03 23.69
N LEU A 210 18.19 2.94 22.39
CA LEU A 210 18.84 3.66 21.30
C LEU A 210 18.03 4.88 20.83
N MET A 211 16.98 5.23 21.57
CA MET A 211 16.14 6.40 21.31
C MET A 211 16.46 7.52 22.31
N ASP A 212 16.11 8.75 21.94
CA ASP A 212 16.05 9.88 22.88
C ASP A 212 15.07 9.57 24.01
N ARG A 213 15.23 10.26 25.14
CA ARG A 213 14.39 10.07 26.35
C ARG A 213 12.89 10.12 26.02
N ASP A 214 12.48 11.12 25.25
CA ASP A 214 11.08 11.37 24.90
C ASP A 214 10.85 11.07 23.41
N VAL A 215 10.29 9.90 23.15
CA VAL A 215 10.00 9.44 21.78
C VAL A 215 8.62 9.91 21.34
N ARG A 216 8.54 10.57 20.17
CA ARG A 216 7.26 10.92 19.53
C ARG A 216 6.57 9.65 19.05
N ARG A 217 5.28 9.50 19.36
CA ARG A 217 4.47 8.33 18.98
C ARG A 217 3.35 8.73 18.05
N THR A 218 3.13 7.94 17.01
CA THR A 218 1.91 7.99 16.22
C THR A 218 1.10 6.71 16.42
N MET A 219 -0.23 6.79 16.26
CA MET A 219 -1.12 5.62 16.21
C MET A 219 -1.47 5.36 14.75
N ALA A 220 -0.85 4.33 14.17
CA ALA A 220 -0.90 4.03 12.73
C ALA A 220 -2.12 3.19 12.37
N CYS A 221 -3.17 3.83 11.84
CA CYS A 221 -4.41 3.19 11.43
C CYS A 221 -4.41 2.89 9.92
N GLY A 222 -4.20 1.64 9.52
CA GLY A 222 -4.25 1.28 8.11
C GLY A 222 -5.67 1.14 7.55
N ILE A 223 -5.83 1.36 6.25
CA ILE A 223 -7.06 1.03 5.51
C ILE A 223 -6.78 0.04 4.38
N ALA A 224 -7.73 -0.88 4.15
CA ALA A 224 -7.67 -1.86 3.08
C ALA A 224 -8.94 -1.83 2.20
N GLY A 225 -8.75 -2.13 0.92
CA GLY A 225 -9.83 -2.18 -0.06
C GLY A 225 -10.28 -0.80 -0.54
N LEU A 226 -9.39 0.21 -0.53
CA LEU A 226 -9.70 1.57 -0.97
C LEU A 226 -10.27 1.59 -2.40
N SER A 227 -9.59 0.99 -3.36
CA SER A 227 -10.05 0.92 -4.76
C SER A 227 -11.35 0.12 -4.91
N VAL A 228 -11.58 -0.91 -4.09
CA VAL A 228 -12.85 -1.65 -4.09
C VAL A 228 -14.00 -0.75 -3.69
N VAL A 229 -13.83 0.08 -2.66
CA VAL A 229 -14.85 1.01 -2.18
C VAL A 229 -15.03 2.17 -3.16
N ALA A 230 -13.94 2.78 -3.63
CA ALA A 230 -13.99 3.87 -4.61
C ALA A 230 -14.72 3.44 -5.89
N ASP A 231 -14.35 2.29 -6.45
CA ASP A 231 -15.03 1.73 -7.63
C ASP A 231 -16.48 1.32 -7.34
N SER A 232 -16.80 0.90 -6.11
CA SER A 232 -18.17 0.51 -5.74
C SER A 232 -19.07 1.73 -5.67
N LEU A 233 -18.57 2.81 -5.07
CA LEU A 233 -19.25 4.09 -5.02
C LEU A 233 -19.36 4.73 -6.42
N SER A 234 -18.32 4.58 -7.25
CA SER A 234 -18.36 4.98 -8.66
C SER A 234 -19.42 4.21 -9.45
N ALA A 235 -19.50 2.88 -9.30
CA ALA A 235 -20.54 2.07 -9.93
C ALA A 235 -21.95 2.51 -9.50
N ILE A 236 -22.16 2.77 -8.20
CA ILE A 236 -23.45 3.26 -7.68
C ILE A 236 -23.80 4.66 -8.22
N LYS A 237 -22.80 5.51 -8.43
CA LYS A 237 -22.99 6.90 -8.88
C LYS A 237 -23.18 7.04 -10.38
N PHE A 238 -22.50 6.23 -11.18
CA PHE A 238 -22.40 6.40 -12.64
C PHE A 238 -23.01 5.26 -13.45
N ALA A 239 -23.38 4.15 -12.81
CA ALA A 239 -24.14 3.05 -13.40
C ALA A 239 -25.36 2.75 -12.53
N LYS A 240 -26.18 1.80 -12.95
CA LYS A 240 -27.33 1.33 -12.17
C LYS A 240 -26.96 0.05 -11.45
N VAL A 241 -26.90 0.10 -10.12
CA VAL A 241 -26.54 -1.06 -9.28
C VAL A 241 -27.77 -1.56 -8.51
N THR A 242 -28.19 -2.77 -8.82
CA THR A 242 -29.35 -3.44 -8.20
C THR A 242 -28.86 -4.53 -7.24
N PRO A 243 -29.10 -4.42 -5.92
CA PRO A 243 -28.75 -5.47 -4.96
C PRO A 243 -29.57 -6.74 -5.18
N VAL A 244 -28.90 -7.89 -5.20
CA VAL A 244 -29.53 -9.21 -5.15
C VAL A 244 -29.55 -9.66 -3.70
N ARG A 245 -30.75 -9.91 -3.18
CA ARG A 245 -31.00 -10.20 -1.76
C ARG A 245 -31.41 -11.65 -1.56
N ASP A 246 -31.05 -12.19 -0.41
CA ASP A 246 -31.59 -13.48 0.06
C ASP A 246 -32.96 -13.33 0.74
N GLU A 247 -33.46 -14.43 1.30
CA GLU A 247 -34.75 -14.51 2.00
C GLU A 247 -34.84 -13.60 3.23
N ASP A 248 -33.72 -13.25 3.84
CA ASP A 248 -33.62 -12.32 4.98
C ASP A 248 -33.45 -10.85 4.53
N GLY A 249 -33.46 -10.60 3.22
CA GLY A 249 -33.27 -9.27 2.63
C GLY A 249 -31.83 -8.75 2.71
N VAL A 250 -30.85 -9.61 2.99
CA VAL A 250 -29.42 -9.26 3.01
C VAL A 250 -28.91 -9.25 1.57
N ALA A 251 -28.30 -8.14 1.14
CA ALA A 251 -27.65 -8.07 -0.17
C ALA A 251 -26.42 -9.00 -0.18
N ILE A 252 -26.47 -10.00 -1.05
CA ILE A 252 -25.42 -11.03 -1.23
C ILE A 252 -24.78 -10.96 -2.63
N ASP A 253 -25.39 -10.26 -3.58
CA ASP A 253 -24.82 -9.99 -4.90
C ASP A 253 -25.31 -8.63 -5.45
N PHE A 254 -24.76 -8.18 -6.57
CA PHE A 254 -25.11 -6.92 -7.22
C PHE A 254 -25.11 -7.07 -8.74
N ASN A 255 -26.20 -6.65 -9.39
CA ASN A 255 -26.28 -6.52 -10.84
C ASN A 255 -25.92 -5.08 -11.23
N ILE A 256 -25.06 -4.92 -12.24
CA ILE A 256 -24.59 -3.61 -12.72
C ILE A 256 -25.06 -3.45 -14.16
N GLU A 257 -25.87 -2.43 -14.42
CA GLU A 257 -26.28 -2.01 -15.75
C GLU A 257 -25.57 -0.70 -16.12
N GLY A 258 -24.70 -0.74 -17.14
CA GLY A 258 -23.91 0.39 -17.60
C GLY A 258 -22.43 0.31 -17.21
N GLU A 259 -21.61 1.12 -17.89
CA GLU A 259 -20.19 1.30 -17.58
C GLU A 259 -19.99 2.38 -16.52
N TYR A 260 -18.93 2.25 -15.73
CA TYR A 260 -18.58 3.23 -14.70
C TYR A 260 -17.06 3.46 -14.64
N PRO A 261 -16.59 4.65 -14.20
CA PRO A 261 -15.16 4.95 -14.06
C PRO A 261 -14.50 4.09 -12.98
N LYS A 262 -13.30 3.57 -13.25
CA LYS A 262 -12.52 2.74 -12.31
C LYS A 262 -11.23 3.46 -11.92
N PHE A 263 -10.88 3.44 -10.65
CA PHE A 263 -9.67 4.05 -10.10
C PHE A 263 -8.42 3.51 -10.80
N GLY A 264 -7.43 4.37 -11.05
CA GLY A 264 -6.19 3.99 -11.76
C GLY A 264 -6.13 4.38 -13.23
N ASN A 265 -7.09 5.16 -13.72
CA ASN A 265 -7.18 5.55 -15.13
C ASN A 265 -7.09 7.06 -15.37
N ASN A 266 -6.72 7.83 -14.34
CA ASN A 266 -6.70 9.28 -14.30
C ASN A 266 -8.07 9.89 -14.63
N ASP A 267 -9.12 9.37 -14.01
CA ASP A 267 -10.48 9.88 -14.14
C ASP A 267 -10.91 10.49 -12.80
N PRO A 268 -10.98 11.84 -12.70
CA PRO A 268 -11.35 12.53 -11.47
C PRO A 268 -12.65 12.04 -10.84
N ARG A 269 -13.60 11.55 -11.65
CA ARG A 269 -14.91 11.08 -11.14
C ARG A 269 -14.81 9.97 -10.10
N VAL A 270 -13.76 9.14 -10.16
CA VAL A 270 -13.50 8.05 -9.20
C VAL A 270 -12.24 8.30 -8.38
N ASP A 271 -11.24 8.99 -8.92
CA ASP A 271 -10.05 9.39 -8.16
C ASP A 271 -10.42 10.31 -6.99
N ASP A 272 -11.34 11.26 -7.20
CA ASP A 272 -11.80 12.18 -6.16
C ASP A 272 -12.60 11.44 -5.07
N ILE A 273 -13.32 10.37 -5.43
CA ILE A 273 -13.98 9.48 -4.45
C ILE A 273 -12.93 8.78 -3.58
N ALA A 274 -11.85 8.27 -4.18
CA ALA A 274 -10.77 7.65 -3.42
C ALA A 274 -10.10 8.66 -2.47
N CYS A 275 -9.89 9.90 -2.92
CA CYS A 275 -9.32 10.97 -2.09
C CYS A 275 -10.25 11.36 -0.92
N ASP A 276 -11.56 11.52 -1.16
CA ASP A 276 -12.54 11.79 -0.10
C ASP A 276 -12.54 10.68 0.96
N LEU A 277 -12.47 9.41 0.57
CA LEU A 277 -12.45 8.30 1.53
C LEU A 277 -11.23 8.33 2.45
N VAL A 278 -10.05 8.67 1.90
CA VAL A 278 -8.80 8.80 2.67
C VAL A 278 -8.93 9.93 3.68
N GLU A 279 -9.37 11.11 3.24
CA GLU A 279 -9.56 12.28 4.09
C GLU A 279 -10.64 12.06 5.17
N ARG A 280 -11.76 11.45 4.77
CA ARG A 280 -12.94 11.22 5.63
C ARG A 280 -12.62 10.26 6.77
N PHE A 281 -11.91 9.15 6.50
CA PHE A 281 -11.54 8.22 7.57
C PHE A 281 -10.47 8.82 8.50
N MET A 282 -9.48 9.53 7.94
CA MET A 282 -8.47 10.25 8.74
C MET A 282 -9.11 11.27 9.70
N LYS A 283 -10.06 12.08 9.22
CA LYS A 283 -10.79 13.05 10.04
C LYS A 283 -11.62 12.42 11.15
N LYS A 284 -12.04 11.16 11.00
CA LYS A 284 -12.78 10.42 12.04
C LYS A 284 -11.82 9.90 13.11
N ILE A 285 -10.71 9.25 12.73
CA ILE A 285 -9.72 8.77 13.70
C ILE A 285 -9.05 9.91 14.47
N GLN A 286 -8.90 11.10 13.86
CA GLN A 286 -8.29 12.27 14.49
C GLN A 286 -9.07 12.80 15.70
N LYS A 287 -10.37 12.50 15.79
CA LYS A 287 -11.23 12.92 16.91
C LYS A 287 -11.12 12.00 18.13
N MET A 288 -10.46 10.85 17.99
CA MET A 288 -10.41 9.83 19.02
C MET A 288 -9.26 10.06 20.00
N SER A 289 -9.45 9.66 21.26
CA SER A 289 -8.38 9.66 22.25
C SER A 289 -7.47 8.44 22.08
N MET A 290 -6.16 8.67 21.99
CA MET A 290 -5.16 7.62 21.79
C MET A 290 -4.39 7.32 23.08
N TYR A 291 -4.06 6.04 23.29
CA TYR A 291 -3.17 5.62 24.36
C TYR A 291 -1.85 6.39 24.28
N ARG A 292 -1.41 6.92 25.43
CA ARG A 292 -0.18 7.70 25.57
C ARG A 292 -0.11 8.92 24.63
N GLU A 293 -1.27 9.49 24.31
CA GLU A 293 -1.42 10.69 23.47
C GLU A 293 -0.74 10.52 22.10
N ALA A 294 -0.66 9.29 21.60
CA ALA A 294 -0.09 9.01 20.28
C ALA A 294 -0.86 9.77 19.20
N ILE A 295 -0.14 10.39 18.27
CA ILE A 295 -0.74 11.22 17.22
C ILE A 295 -1.39 10.29 16.18
N PRO A 296 -2.69 10.41 15.90
CA PRO A 296 -3.35 9.57 14.90
C PRO A 296 -2.74 9.78 13.51
N THR A 297 -2.39 8.70 12.84
CA THR A 297 -1.96 8.68 11.44
C THR A 297 -2.70 7.57 10.69
N GLN A 298 -2.70 7.64 9.37
CA GLN A 298 -3.35 6.65 8.50
C GLN A 298 -2.38 6.16 7.44
N SER A 299 -2.49 4.88 7.06
CA SER A 299 -1.78 4.32 5.90
C SER A 299 -2.74 3.63 4.94
N ILE A 300 -2.42 3.68 3.65
CA ILE A 300 -3.09 2.92 2.59
C ILE A 300 -2.20 1.73 2.24
N LEU A 301 -2.17 0.76 3.15
CA LEU A 301 -1.25 -0.38 3.12
C LEU A 301 -2.02 -1.65 3.50
N THR A 302 -1.82 -2.76 2.77
CA THR A 302 -2.51 -4.04 3.04
C THR A 302 -1.62 -5.20 3.42
N ILE A 303 -0.33 -5.22 3.05
CA ILE A 303 0.46 -6.46 3.02
C ILE A 303 -0.37 -7.55 2.30
N THR A 304 -0.59 -8.72 2.92
CA THR A 304 -1.39 -9.82 2.37
C THR A 304 -2.83 -9.81 2.89
N SER A 305 -3.20 -8.80 3.70
CA SER A 305 -4.59 -8.63 4.14
C SER A 305 -5.54 -8.32 2.97
N ASN A 306 -5.02 -7.92 1.79
CA ASN A 306 -5.83 -7.84 0.58
C ASN A 306 -6.44 -9.19 0.20
N VAL A 307 -5.69 -10.29 0.39
CA VAL A 307 -6.16 -11.67 0.18
C VAL A 307 -7.05 -12.11 1.34
N VAL A 308 -6.62 -11.94 2.58
CA VAL A 308 -7.38 -12.40 3.76
C VAL A 308 -8.74 -11.69 3.88
N TYR A 309 -8.78 -10.37 3.69
CA TYR A 309 -10.05 -9.65 3.65
C TYR A 309 -10.85 -9.94 2.40
N GLY A 310 -10.22 -10.12 1.24
CA GLY A 310 -10.89 -10.57 0.02
C GLY A 310 -11.69 -11.86 0.24
N LYS A 311 -11.07 -12.87 0.86
CA LYS A 311 -11.69 -14.14 1.27
C LYS A 311 -12.89 -13.95 2.19
N LYS A 312 -12.79 -13.02 3.14
CA LYS A 312 -13.81 -12.76 4.16
C LYS A 312 -14.87 -11.75 3.69
N THR A 313 -14.77 -11.24 2.47
CA THR A 313 -15.73 -10.27 1.91
C THR A 313 -16.49 -10.87 0.72
N GLY A 314 -17.81 -10.76 0.75
CA GLY A 314 -18.76 -11.19 -0.28
C GLY A 314 -18.69 -10.34 -1.56
N ASN A 315 -19.65 -10.49 -2.47
CA ASN A 315 -19.71 -9.68 -3.68
C ASN A 315 -19.81 -8.19 -3.32
N THR A 316 -19.18 -7.31 -4.08
CA THR A 316 -19.21 -5.85 -3.83
C THR A 316 -19.78 -5.09 -5.03
N PRO A 317 -20.37 -3.88 -4.83
CA PRO A 317 -21.05 -3.12 -5.88
C PRO A 317 -20.22 -2.81 -7.13
N CYS A 318 -18.89 -2.83 -7.05
CA CYS A 318 -18.01 -2.71 -8.22
C CYS A 318 -17.85 -4.01 -9.04
N GLY A 319 -18.66 -5.03 -8.79
CA GLY A 319 -18.63 -6.30 -9.51
C GLY A 319 -17.50 -7.25 -9.11
N ARG A 320 -16.65 -6.88 -8.14
CA ARG A 320 -15.67 -7.84 -7.57
C ARG A 320 -16.43 -8.98 -6.88
N ARG A 321 -16.08 -10.20 -7.25
CA ARG A 321 -16.72 -11.43 -6.75
C ARG A 321 -16.28 -11.80 -5.34
N ALA A 322 -17.18 -12.44 -4.60
CA ALA A 322 -16.92 -12.95 -3.26
C ALA A 322 -15.64 -13.79 -3.21
N GLY A 323 -14.82 -13.57 -2.19
CA GLY A 323 -13.58 -14.32 -1.98
C GLY A 323 -12.37 -13.85 -2.77
N MET A 324 -12.55 -13.07 -3.85
CA MET A 324 -11.42 -12.55 -4.65
C MET A 324 -10.54 -11.59 -3.83
N PRO A 325 -9.22 -11.56 -4.02
CA PRO A 325 -8.37 -10.56 -3.36
C PRO A 325 -8.79 -9.11 -3.67
N PHE A 326 -8.49 -8.20 -2.75
CA PHE A 326 -8.44 -6.76 -3.05
C PHE A 326 -7.13 -6.41 -3.77
N GLY A 327 -7.02 -5.19 -4.29
CA GLY A 327 -5.73 -4.64 -4.70
C GLY A 327 -4.78 -4.48 -3.50
N PRO A 328 -3.46 -4.66 -3.68
CA PRO A 328 -2.48 -4.45 -2.61
C PRO A 328 -2.30 -2.95 -2.30
N GLY A 329 -2.35 -2.57 -1.03
CA GLY A 329 -2.20 -1.17 -0.61
C GLY A 329 -3.21 -0.24 -1.29
N ALA A 330 -2.69 0.79 -1.96
CA ALA A 330 -3.42 1.80 -2.70
C ALA A 330 -3.63 1.44 -4.18
N ASN A 331 -3.29 0.22 -4.62
CA ASN A 331 -3.42 -0.17 -6.01
C ASN A 331 -4.87 -0.07 -6.53
N PRO A 332 -5.04 0.26 -7.83
CA PRO A 332 -6.21 -0.14 -8.60
C PRO A 332 -6.52 -1.62 -8.42
N MET A 333 -7.80 -1.98 -8.50
CA MET A 333 -8.20 -3.39 -8.52
C MET A 333 -7.60 -4.08 -9.76
N HIS A 334 -7.27 -5.37 -9.61
CA HIS A 334 -6.54 -6.13 -10.63
C HIS A 334 -7.16 -6.02 -12.02
N GLY A 335 -6.36 -5.55 -12.99
CA GLY A 335 -6.75 -5.39 -14.38
C GLY A 335 -7.66 -4.21 -14.67
N ARG A 336 -7.89 -3.28 -13.73
CA ARG A 336 -8.76 -2.12 -13.95
C ARG A 336 -8.03 -0.86 -14.43
N ASP A 337 -6.73 -0.77 -14.23
CA ASP A 337 -5.86 0.28 -14.75
C ASP A 337 -5.39 -0.07 -16.18
N GLU A 338 -6.12 0.44 -17.18
CA GLU A 338 -6.00 0.05 -18.60
C GLU A 338 -5.36 1.17 -19.46
N ASN A 339 -5.19 2.36 -18.89
CA ASN A 339 -4.74 3.57 -19.59
C ASN A 339 -3.22 3.79 -19.60
N GLY A 340 -2.42 2.85 -19.10
CA GLY A 340 -0.95 2.91 -19.13
C GLY A 340 -0.33 3.38 -17.81
N ALA A 341 1.01 3.41 -17.77
CA ALA A 341 1.79 3.72 -16.57
C ALA A 341 1.50 5.13 -16.05
N VAL A 342 1.50 6.13 -16.93
CA VAL A 342 1.30 7.53 -16.53
C VAL A 342 -0.08 7.71 -15.90
N ALA A 343 -1.12 7.09 -16.46
CA ALA A 343 -2.48 7.23 -15.94
C ALA A 343 -2.65 6.61 -14.53
N SER A 344 -2.10 5.42 -14.32
CA SER A 344 -2.19 4.74 -13.02
C SER A 344 -1.31 5.42 -11.96
N LEU A 345 -0.08 5.81 -12.32
CA LEU A 345 0.80 6.61 -11.46
C LEU A 345 0.13 7.93 -11.05
N THR A 346 -0.51 8.63 -12.00
CA THR A 346 -1.23 9.89 -11.74
C THR A 346 -2.42 9.70 -10.80
N SER A 347 -3.20 8.62 -10.97
CA SER A 347 -4.36 8.37 -10.11
C SER A 347 -3.94 8.13 -8.66
N VAL A 348 -2.84 7.41 -8.48
CA VAL A 348 -2.29 7.10 -7.15
C VAL A 348 -1.62 8.33 -6.53
N SER A 349 -0.91 9.16 -7.32
CA SER A 349 -0.25 10.38 -6.81
C SER A 349 -1.23 11.46 -6.34
N LYS A 350 -2.52 11.36 -6.69
CA LYS A 350 -3.58 12.21 -6.13
C LYS A 350 -3.95 11.86 -4.69
N LEU A 351 -3.66 10.65 -4.23
CA LEU A 351 -4.05 10.22 -2.88
C LEU A 351 -3.28 11.04 -1.83
N PRO A 352 -3.97 11.72 -0.89
CA PRO A 352 -3.35 12.76 -0.10
C PRO A 352 -2.49 12.19 1.05
N PHE A 353 -1.17 12.29 0.94
CA PHE A 353 -0.24 11.94 2.02
C PHE A 353 -0.47 12.83 3.26
N ALA A 354 -0.94 14.07 3.08
CA ALA A 354 -1.44 14.94 4.13
C ALA A 354 -2.45 14.24 5.08
N TYR A 355 -3.26 13.31 4.56
CA TYR A 355 -4.22 12.52 5.33
C TYR A 355 -3.83 11.04 5.46
N ALA A 356 -2.63 10.66 5.04
CA ALA A 356 -2.11 9.30 5.09
C ALA A 356 -0.62 9.28 5.47
N LYS A 357 -0.28 9.98 6.56
CA LYS A 357 1.11 10.17 7.04
C LYS A 357 1.86 8.89 7.46
N ASP A 358 1.17 7.77 7.57
CA ASP A 358 1.79 6.45 7.79
C ASP A 358 2.14 5.74 6.48
N GLY A 359 1.80 6.34 5.32
CA GLY A 359 2.30 5.99 3.99
C GLY A 359 1.24 5.44 3.02
N ILE A 360 1.54 5.50 1.73
CA ILE A 360 0.64 5.12 0.62
C ILE A 360 1.35 4.12 -0.28
N SER A 361 1.06 2.83 -0.11
CA SER A 361 1.77 1.79 -0.85
C SER A 361 1.17 1.53 -2.22
N TYR A 362 1.92 1.82 -3.28
CA TYR A 362 1.62 1.39 -4.64
C TYR A 362 2.61 0.33 -5.18
N THR A 363 2.08 -0.73 -5.78
CA THR A 363 2.83 -1.81 -6.43
C THR A 363 2.67 -1.76 -7.94
N PHE A 364 3.71 -1.29 -8.61
CA PHE A 364 3.75 -1.10 -10.05
C PHE A 364 4.55 -2.23 -10.72
N SER A 365 3.93 -2.90 -11.68
CA SER A 365 4.56 -3.94 -12.49
C SER A 365 4.47 -3.56 -13.96
N ILE A 366 5.61 -3.44 -14.63
CA ILE A 366 5.69 -3.08 -16.04
C ILE A 366 6.47 -4.14 -16.82
N VAL A 367 6.03 -4.45 -18.04
CA VAL A 367 6.78 -5.36 -18.90
C VAL A 367 8.03 -4.66 -19.47
N PRO A 368 9.17 -5.35 -19.62
CA PRO A 368 10.42 -4.71 -20.04
C PRO A 368 10.30 -3.91 -21.35
N ASN A 369 9.62 -4.46 -22.34
CA ASN A 369 9.46 -3.82 -23.66
C ASN A 369 8.58 -2.54 -23.62
N ALA A 370 7.74 -2.38 -22.59
CA ALA A 370 6.96 -1.15 -22.42
C ALA A 370 7.84 0.00 -21.91
N LEU A 371 8.90 -0.29 -21.15
CA LEU A 371 9.88 0.70 -20.70
C LEU A 371 10.82 1.15 -21.82
N GLY A 372 11.10 0.31 -22.81
CA GLY A 372 12.02 0.65 -23.89
C GLY A 372 12.54 -0.56 -24.66
N LYS A 373 13.10 -0.30 -25.84
CA LYS A 373 13.64 -1.34 -26.75
C LYS A 373 15.04 -1.83 -26.35
N ASP A 374 15.77 -1.05 -25.57
CA ASP A 374 17.12 -1.35 -25.10
C ASP A 374 17.31 -0.91 -23.65
N GLU A 375 18.34 -1.45 -22.99
CA GLU A 375 18.61 -1.23 -21.57
C GLU A 375 18.78 0.26 -21.22
N ASN A 376 19.43 1.05 -22.06
CA ASN A 376 19.66 2.48 -21.77
C ASN A 376 18.36 3.26 -21.80
N THR A 377 17.53 3.02 -22.82
CA THR A 377 16.19 3.61 -22.91
C THR A 377 15.32 3.18 -21.73
N GLN A 378 15.34 1.90 -21.33
CA GLN A 378 14.58 1.41 -20.18
C GLN A 378 14.97 2.12 -18.88
N LYS A 379 16.28 2.28 -18.61
CA LYS A 379 16.79 2.98 -17.42
C LYS A 379 16.36 4.45 -17.39
N GLN A 380 16.45 5.14 -18.54
CA GLN A 380 16.06 6.54 -18.66
C GLN A 380 14.55 6.72 -18.47
N ASN A 381 13.74 5.90 -19.11
CA ASN A 381 12.28 5.99 -19.02
C ASN A 381 11.78 5.63 -17.63
N LEU A 382 12.35 4.61 -16.98
CA LEU A 382 11.97 4.27 -15.60
C LEU A 382 12.34 5.39 -14.62
N ALA A 383 13.53 5.99 -14.76
CA ALA A 383 13.90 7.15 -13.94
C ALA A 383 12.98 8.36 -14.20
N ALA A 384 12.63 8.64 -15.46
CA ALA A 384 11.72 9.73 -15.81
C ALA A 384 10.28 9.50 -15.32
N LEU A 385 9.79 8.26 -15.34
CA LEU A 385 8.50 7.90 -14.75
C LEU A 385 8.48 8.16 -13.24
N MET A 386 9.57 7.81 -12.54
CA MET A 386 9.70 8.08 -11.11
C MET A 386 9.83 9.57 -10.83
N ASP A 387 10.59 10.33 -11.62
CA ASP A 387 10.64 11.79 -11.51
C ASP A 387 9.25 12.41 -11.67
N GLY A 388 8.47 12.00 -12.68
CA GLY A 388 7.10 12.48 -12.84
C GLY A 388 6.13 12.06 -11.73
N TYR A 389 6.25 10.82 -11.23
CA TYR A 389 5.40 10.32 -10.14
C TYR A 389 5.70 10.99 -8.80
N PHE A 390 6.98 11.20 -8.50
CA PHE A 390 7.45 11.81 -7.25
C PHE A 390 7.56 13.33 -7.33
N HIS A 391 7.26 13.94 -8.47
CA HIS A 391 7.31 15.38 -8.65
C HIS A 391 6.54 16.09 -7.54
N HIS A 392 7.24 16.98 -6.83
CA HIS A 392 6.72 17.68 -5.68
C HIS A 392 6.89 19.18 -5.86
N GLU A 393 5.78 19.91 -5.79
CA GLU A 393 5.74 21.37 -5.77
C GLU A 393 5.01 21.82 -4.51
N ALA A 394 5.75 22.43 -3.58
CA ALA A 394 5.17 22.98 -2.37
C ALA A 394 4.08 24.00 -2.72
N ALA A 395 2.94 23.91 -2.03
CA ALA A 395 1.84 24.85 -2.21
C ALA A 395 2.31 26.29 -1.88
N GLY A 396 2.46 27.10 -2.93
CA GLY A 396 2.87 28.49 -2.88
C GLY A 396 1.74 29.41 -3.33
N LEU A 397 1.89 30.04 -4.50
CA LEU A 397 0.85 30.86 -5.15
C LEU A 397 -0.13 30.04 -6.02
N THR A 398 0.12 28.75 -6.20
CA THR A 398 -0.71 27.76 -6.91
C THR A 398 -1.13 26.64 -5.94
N ASP A 399 -2.06 25.78 -6.35
CA ASP A 399 -2.60 24.68 -5.53
C ASP A 399 -1.57 23.58 -5.16
N GLY A 400 -0.30 23.71 -5.60
CA GLY A 400 0.78 22.77 -5.31
C GLY A 400 0.59 21.38 -5.95
N ILE A 401 1.64 20.56 -5.90
CA ILE A 401 1.60 19.14 -6.29
C ILE A 401 2.26 18.34 -5.17
N GLU A 402 1.50 17.52 -4.47
CA GLU A 402 2.06 16.70 -3.38
C GLU A 402 2.99 15.61 -3.92
N GLY A 403 2.59 14.97 -5.03
CA GLY A 403 3.30 13.85 -5.63
C GLY A 403 2.98 12.51 -4.96
N GLY A 404 3.33 11.41 -5.61
CA GLY A 404 3.20 10.07 -5.02
C GLY A 404 4.15 9.89 -3.84
N GLN A 405 3.80 9.04 -2.87
CA GLN A 405 4.65 8.81 -1.68
C GLN A 405 5.59 7.62 -1.85
N HIS A 406 5.09 6.48 -2.34
CA HIS A 406 5.88 5.25 -2.48
C HIS A 406 5.60 4.55 -3.81
N LEU A 407 6.61 3.87 -4.35
CA LEU A 407 6.52 3.01 -5.53
C LEU A 407 7.36 1.74 -5.37
N ASN A 408 6.69 0.59 -5.38
CA ASN A 408 7.34 -0.69 -5.69
C ASN A 408 7.45 -0.84 -7.20
N VAL A 409 8.61 -1.28 -7.68
CA VAL A 409 8.85 -1.47 -9.11
C VAL A 409 9.21 -2.92 -9.41
N ASN A 410 8.35 -3.59 -10.17
CA ASN A 410 8.63 -4.85 -10.83
C ASN A 410 8.81 -4.61 -12.33
N VAL A 411 9.90 -5.14 -12.90
CA VAL A 411 10.15 -5.12 -14.35
C VAL A 411 10.25 -6.56 -14.83
N LEU A 412 9.11 -7.17 -15.16
CA LEU A 412 9.05 -8.60 -15.47
C LEU A 412 7.83 -8.96 -16.31
N ASN A 413 7.91 -10.10 -17.00
CA ASN A 413 6.82 -10.64 -17.80
C ASN A 413 5.98 -11.62 -16.99
N ARG A 414 4.67 -11.61 -17.21
CA ARG A 414 3.74 -12.57 -16.59
C ARG A 414 4.14 -14.02 -16.88
N ASP A 415 4.56 -14.31 -18.12
CA ASP A 415 4.97 -15.66 -18.54
C ASP A 415 6.14 -16.22 -17.73
N MET A 416 7.06 -15.35 -17.29
CA MET A 416 8.16 -15.75 -16.40
C MET A 416 7.64 -16.23 -15.04
N LEU A 417 6.61 -15.58 -14.49
CA LEU A 417 6.00 -16.02 -13.24
C LEU A 417 5.23 -17.33 -13.41
N LEU A 418 4.56 -17.51 -14.55
CA LEU A 418 3.88 -18.78 -14.87
C LEU A 418 4.88 -19.93 -14.98
N ASP A 419 6.02 -19.74 -15.67
CA ASP A 419 7.10 -20.73 -15.70
C ASP A 419 7.69 -20.98 -14.31
N ALA A 420 7.79 -19.94 -13.46
CA ALA A 420 8.29 -20.09 -12.09
C ALA A 420 7.32 -20.84 -11.15
N VAL A 421 6.01 -20.85 -11.42
CA VAL A 421 5.05 -21.68 -10.69
C VAL A 421 5.26 -23.17 -11.00
N GLU A 422 5.52 -23.50 -12.27
CA GLU A 422 5.68 -24.88 -12.72
C GLU A 422 7.11 -25.41 -12.50
N HIS A 423 8.11 -24.53 -12.57
CA HIS A 423 9.54 -24.85 -12.47
C HIS A 423 10.26 -23.99 -11.41
N PRO A 424 9.85 -24.04 -10.13
CA PRO A 424 10.43 -23.20 -9.09
C PRO A 424 11.95 -23.38 -8.93
N GLU A 425 12.49 -24.57 -9.24
CA GLU A 425 13.92 -24.88 -9.20
C GLU A 425 14.78 -24.06 -10.16
N LYS A 426 14.20 -23.54 -11.26
CA LYS A 426 14.89 -22.64 -12.20
C LYS A 426 15.04 -21.23 -11.63
N TYR A 427 14.23 -20.87 -10.63
CA TYR A 427 14.10 -19.51 -10.11
C TYR A 427 14.35 -19.42 -8.60
N PRO A 428 15.45 -19.99 -8.06
CA PRO A 428 15.66 -20.12 -6.61
C PRO A 428 15.75 -18.77 -5.87
N GLN A 429 16.10 -17.70 -6.58
CA GLN A 429 16.25 -16.36 -6.04
C GLN A 429 15.30 -15.33 -6.68
N LEU A 430 14.34 -15.76 -7.51
CA LEU A 430 13.39 -14.84 -8.12
C LEU A 430 12.65 -14.06 -7.04
N THR A 431 12.88 -12.75 -7.05
CA THR A 431 12.37 -11.81 -6.06
C THR A 431 11.41 -10.87 -6.75
N ILE A 432 10.29 -10.58 -6.09
CA ILE A 432 9.25 -9.69 -6.59
C ILE A 432 8.78 -8.75 -5.46
N ARG A 433 8.38 -7.53 -5.82
CA ARG A 433 7.69 -6.59 -4.93
C ARG A 433 6.20 -6.89 -4.87
N VAL A 434 5.61 -6.94 -3.67
CA VAL A 434 4.19 -7.36 -3.51
C VAL A 434 3.29 -6.36 -2.79
N SER A 435 3.73 -5.68 -1.73
CA SER A 435 2.84 -4.74 -0.97
C SER A 435 3.63 -3.86 0.01
N GLY A 436 4.67 -3.21 -0.49
CA GLY A 436 5.62 -2.39 0.31
C GLY A 436 6.85 -3.17 0.79
N TYR A 437 6.99 -4.40 0.33
CA TYR A 437 8.14 -5.26 0.59
C TYR A 437 8.30 -6.27 -0.54
N ALA A 438 9.43 -6.96 -0.54
CA ALA A 438 9.74 -8.00 -1.50
C ALA A 438 9.61 -9.40 -0.88
N VAL A 439 9.39 -10.40 -1.74
CA VAL A 439 9.40 -11.82 -1.37
C VAL A 439 10.14 -12.62 -2.42
N ARG A 440 10.69 -13.78 -2.03
CA ARG A 440 11.02 -14.79 -3.03
C ARG A 440 9.72 -15.37 -3.58
N PHE A 441 9.55 -15.45 -4.88
CA PHE A 441 8.30 -15.94 -5.47
C PHE A 441 7.96 -17.37 -5.02
N ASN A 442 8.97 -18.22 -4.83
CA ASN A 442 8.82 -19.59 -4.34
C ASN A 442 8.48 -19.69 -2.85
N SER A 443 8.58 -18.60 -2.09
CA SER A 443 8.17 -18.57 -0.67
C SER A 443 6.68 -18.33 -0.49
N LEU A 444 5.98 -17.97 -1.56
CA LEU A 444 4.54 -17.79 -1.57
C LEU A 444 3.82 -19.13 -1.75
N THR A 445 2.64 -19.25 -1.14
CA THR A 445 1.71 -20.34 -1.44
C THR A 445 1.13 -20.18 -2.85
N ARG A 446 0.64 -21.27 -3.47
CA ARG A 446 0.02 -21.22 -4.82
C ARG A 446 -1.08 -20.16 -4.95
N GLU A 447 -1.87 -19.97 -3.89
CA GLU A 447 -2.91 -18.95 -3.87
C GLU A 447 -2.36 -17.53 -3.87
N GLN A 448 -1.31 -17.27 -3.07
CA GLN A 448 -0.63 -15.98 -3.05
C GLN A 448 0.09 -15.72 -4.38
N GLN A 449 0.67 -16.75 -5.01
CA GLN A 449 1.22 -16.64 -6.37
C GLN A 449 0.14 -16.29 -7.39
N GLN A 450 -1.05 -16.88 -7.29
CA GLN A 450 -2.16 -16.57 -8.18
C GLN A 450 -2.65 -15.12 -8.02
N ASP A 451 -2.69 -14.59 -6.79
CA ASP A 451 -2.94 -13.16 -6.54
C ASP A 451 -1.93 -12.30 -7.30
N VAL A 452 -0.63 -12.56 -7.11
CA VAL A 452 0.45 -11.83 -7.78
C VAL A 452 0.32 -11.88 -9.30
N ILE A 453 0.10 -13.06 -9.86
CA ILE A 453 -0.04 -13.24 -11.32
C ILE A 453 -1.27 -12.50 -11.83
N SER A 454 -2.37 -12.47 -11.07
CA SER A 454 -3.63 -11.83 -11.51
C SER A 454 -3.55 -10.30 -11.59
N ARG A 455 -2.55 -9.67 -10.96
CA ARG A 455 -2.36 -8.22 -10.95
C ARG A 455 -2.14 -7.63 -12.35
N THR A 456 -2.22 -6.31 -12.44
CA THR A 456 -1.93 -5.59 -13.67
C THR A 456 -0.45 -5.67 -14.01
N PHE A 457 -0.16 -5.94 -15.29
CA PHE A 457 1.17 -5.86 -15.88
C PHE A 457 1.11 -4.80 -16.96
N THR A 458 1.55 -3.60 -16.61
CA THR A 458 1.50 -2.44 -17.48
C THR A 458 2.28 -2.69 -18.77
N ASN A 459 1.63 -2.47 -19.90
CA ASN A 459 2.16 -2.81 -21.23
C ASN A 459 2.45 -1.58 -22.12
N LYS A 460 2.16 -0.38 -21.62
CA LYS A 460 2.42 0.91 -22.27
C LYS A 460 2.66 1.98 -21.20
N ILE A 461 3.51 2.97 -21.52
CA ILE A 461 3.75 4.14 -20.68
C ILE A 461 2.54 5.07 -20.72
#